data_AF-A0A6B1H973-F1
#
_entry.id   AF-A0A6B1H973-F1
#
_cell.length_a   1.000
_cell.length_b   1.000
_cell.length_c   1.000
_cell.angle_alpha   90.00
_cell.angle_beta   90.00
_cell.angle_gamma   90.00
#
_symmetry.space_group_name_H-M   'P 1'
#
loop_
_entity.id
_entity.type
_entity.pdbx_description
1 polymer ?
#
loop_
_entity_poly.entity_id
_entity_poly.type
_entity_poly.pdbx_seq_one_letter_code
_entity_poly.pdbx_strand_id
1 'polypeptide(L)'
;MTDPAPAAPTERIEAIDTIRGVALLGILIINILAFGLPFRAVFDPTVDGSTTGIDFAAYFTMGFVFEGAMRALFSMLFGTGIAMLAASGKGAGVHYRRQLLLLGFGLIDAFVLLWAGDILVPYALAGMVLYFARNWRPRTLFVAAGIVFVYLVLCYGSFYAMLTIVPEQANAVQVRLDAGETVSVEDRAVLEGWRELEVNVEPTPDLLERERLKFQGTYWQSLGANAAEVIGLYVFALPYFIIWDAIACMLLGMALYKVGFLTGQCSQRLYVTTAIVGFGVGLTVNGFEMAMKIATDYAYEWVSGASVPTNDLGRVCM
;
A
#
# COMPACT_ATOMS: atom_id res chain seq x y z
N MET A 1 -22.43 39.20 34.46
CA MET A 1 -22.42 38.14 33.42
C MET A 1 -21.01 38.07 32.90
N THR A 2 -20.23 37.11 33.36
CA THR A 2 -18.89 36.82 32.82
C THR A 2 -19.08 35.93 31.61
N ASP A 3 -18.86 36.46 30.41
CA ASP A 3 -18.77 35.62 29.22
C ASP A 3 -17.73 34.52 29.46
N PRO A 4 -18.02 33.25 29.15
CA PRO A 4 -17.01 32.22 29.18
C PRO A 4 -15.97 32.57 28.11
N ALA A 5 -14.72 32.75 28.55
CA ALA A 5 -13.59 32.91 27.63
C ALA A 5 -13.61 31.76 26.61
N PRO A 6 -13.39 32.04 25.31
CA PRO A 6 -13.31 30.99 24.31
C PRO A 6 -12.25 29.98 24.75
N ALA A 7 -12.60 28.70 24.74
CA ALA A 7 -11.65 27.62 25.03
C ALA A 7 -10.38 27.86 24.21
N ALA A 8 -9.22 27.86 24.88
CA ALA A 8 -7.93 28.07 24.24
C ALA A 8 -7.82 27.18 22.99
N PRO A 9 -7.31 27.69 21.85
CA PRO A 9 -7.14 26.89 20.65
C PRO A 9 -6.38 25.64 21.05
N THR A 10 -6.95 24.47 20.81
CA THR A 10 -6.23 23.21 20.94
C THR A 10 -4.98 23.37 20.09
N GLU A 11 -3.81 23.43 20.72
CA GLU A 11 -2.56 23.86 20.10
C GLU A 11 -2.35 23.01 18.84
N ARG A 12 -2.58 23.63 17.67
CA ARG A 12 -2.54 22.94 16.40
C ARG A 12 -1.08 22.59 16.15
N ILE A 13 -0.77 21.30 16.08
CA ILE A 13 0.61 20.85 15.90
C ILE A 13 0.97 21.06 14.43
N GLU A 14 1.49 22.24 14.11
CA GLU A 14 1.83 22.68 12.76
C GLU A 14 2.73 21.66 12.05
N ALA A 15 3.72 21.09 12.77
CA ALA A 15 4.60 20.06 12.25
C ALA A 15 3.84 18.83 11.69
N ILE A 16 2.79 18.36 12.36
CA ILE A 16 1.99 17.21 11.89
C ILE A 16 1.26 17.56 10.60
N ASP A 17 0.72 18.78 10.50
CA ASP A 17 0.02 19.23 9.30
C ASP A 17 0.97 19.44 8.12
N THR A 18 2.18 19.97 8.35
CA THR A 18 3.22 20.08 7.31
C THR A 18 3.64 18.72 6.78
N ILE A 19 3.89 17.75 7.66
CA ILE A 19 4.31 16.39 7.26
C ILE A 19 3.18 15.70 6.46
N ARG A 20 1.91 15.92 6.83
CA ARG A 20 0.77 15.43 6.02
C ARG A 20 0.78 15.98 4.60
N GLY A 21 1.05 17.28 4.45
CA GLY A 21 1.15 17.93 3.14
C GLY A 21 2.27 17.33 2.28
N VAL A 22 3.45 17.12 2.88
CA VAL A 22 4.59 16.48 2.20
C VAL A 22 4.26 15.05 1.79
N ALA A 23 3.67 14.25 2.68
CA ALA A 23 3.26 12.87 2.37
C ALA A 23 2.25 12.84 1.21
N LEU A 24 1.28 13.76 1.19
CA LEU A 24 0.28 13.86 0.12
C LEU A 24 0.92 14.22 -1.24
N LEU A 25 1.88 15.14 -1.26
CA LEU A 25 2.63 15.48 -2.47
C LEU A 25 3.47 14.29 -2.97
N GLY A 26 4.05 13.51 -2.06
CA GLY A 26 4.77 12.29 -2.43
C GLY A 26 3.85 11.22 -3.03
N ILE A 27 2.65 11.03 -2.47
CA ILE A 27 1.62 10.13 -3.03
C ILE A 27 1.17 10.61 -4.42
N LEU A 28 1.04 11.93 -4.61
CA LEU A 28 0.65 12.51 -5.90
C LEU A 28 1.62 12.12 -7.02
N ILE A 29 2.93 12.09 -6.76
CA ILE A 29 3.94 11.75 -7.79
C ILE A 29 3.67 10.36 -8.39
N ILE A 30 3.37 9.37 -7.54
CA ILE A 30 3.10 8.00 -7.98
C ILE A 30 1.77 7.93 -8.73
N ASN A 31 0.76 8.65 -8.24
CA ASN A 31 -0.56 8.64 -8.86
C ASN A 31 -0.56 9.31 -10.23
N ILE A 32 0.30 10.29 -10.50
CA ILE A 32 0.43 10.89 -11.85
C ILE A 32 0.76 9.82 -12.88
N LEU A 33 1.67 8.89 -12.56
CA LEU A 33 2.02 7.78 -13.46
C LEU A 33 0.86 6.80 -13.61
N ALA A 34 0.22 6.42 -12.50
CA ALA A 34 -0.93 5.52 -12.51
C ALA A 34 -2.14 6.04 -13.29
N PHE A 35 -2.31 7.37 -13.41
CA PHE A 35 -3.34 7.99 -14.26
C PHE A 35 -2.89 8.19 -15.72
N GLY A 36 -1.57 8.32 -15.96
CA GLY A 36 -1.01 8.60 -17.27
C GLY A 36 -0.70 7.35 -18.11
N LEU A 37 -0.51 6.21 -17.45
CA LEU A 37 -0.04 4.95 -18.04
C LEU A 37 -0.89 3.76 -17.56
N PRO A 38 -0.79 2.59 -18.22
CA PRO A 38 -1.29 1.33 -17.67
C PRO A 38 -0.83 1.14 -16.22
N PHE A 39 -1.69 0.66 -15.32
CA PHE A 39 -1.42 0.68 -13.88
C PHE A 39 -0.15 -0.11 -13.52
N ARG A 40 0.15 -1.16 -14.30
CA ARG A 40 1.37 -1.96 -14.14
C ARG A 40 2.67 -1.20 -14.39
N ALA A 41 2.65 -0.14 -15.19
CA ALA A 41 3.84 0.70 -15.44
C ALA A 41 4.38 1.37 -14.17
N VAL A 42 3.55 1.49 -13.12
CA VAL A 42 3.99 1.97 -11.80
C VAL A 42 5.03 1.04 -11.17
N PHE A 43 4.93 -0.26 -11.42
CA PHE A 43 5.79 -1.27 -10.79
C PHE A 43 6.79 -1.90 -11.77
N ASP A 44 6.49 -1.89 -13.06
CA ASP A 44 7.28 -2.50 -14.14
C ASP A 44 7.58 -1.47 -15.26
N PRO A 45 8.85 -1.02 -15.41
CA PRO A 45 9.22 -0.03 -16.42
C PRO A 45 9.36 -0.63 -17.83
N THR A 46 9.22 -1.96 -17.99
CA THR A 46 9.21 -2.58 -19.32
C THR A 46 7.88 -2.33 -20.05
N VAL A 47 6.82 -2.03 -19.29
CA VAL A 47 5.46 -1.78 -19.80
C VAL A 47 5.39 -0.51 -20.66
N ASP A 48 6.09 0.55 -20.25
CA ASP A 48 6.13 1.84 -20.96
C ASP A 48 7.48 2.10 -21.64
N GLY A 49 8.45 1.20 -21.45
CA GLY A 49 9.80 1.32 -22.03
C GLY A 49 10.74 2.24 -21.24
N SER A 50 10.39 2.62 -20.01
CA SER A 50 11.18 3.45 -19.10
C SER A 50 12.41 2.73 -18.51
N THR A 51 13.12 1.93 -19.31
CA THR A 51 14.25 1.09 -18.88
C THR A 51 15.62 1.75 -19.07
N THR A 52 15.70 2.90 -19.75
CA THR A 52 16.96 3.62 -19.96
C THR A 52 16.82 5.14 -19.79
N GLY A 53 17.96 5.82 -19.66
CA GLY A 53 18.03 7.29 -19.70
C GLY A 53 17.32 8.00 -18.55
N ILE A 54 16.68 9.13 -18.87
CA ILE A 54 15.98 9.99 -17.89
C ILE A 54 14.71 9.32 -17.38
N ASP A 55 14.00 8.58 -18.23
CA ASP A 55 12.76 7.91 -17.86
C ASP A 55 13.02 6.82 -16.82
N PHE A 56 14.11 6.06 -16.99
CA PHE A 56 14.56 5.12 -15.95
C PHE A 56 14.97 5.83 -14.65
N ALA A 57 15.66 6.97 -14.73
CA ALA A 57 16.01 7.72 -13.53
C ALA A 57 14.76 8.21 -12.77
N ALA A 58 13.69 8.58 -13.48
CA ALA A 58 12.41 8.94 -12.90
C ALA A 58 11.73 7.74 -12.23
N TYR A 59 11.62 6.60 -12.93
CA TYR A 59 11.09 5.34 -12.38
C TYR A 59 11.88 4.90 -11.13
N PHE A 60 13.22 4.89 -11.23
CA PHE A 60 14.10 4.51 -10.12
C PHE A 60 13.90 5.43 -8.92
N THR A 61 13.88 6.75 -9.12
CA THR A 61 13.69 7.70 -8.02
C THR A 61 12.33 7.54 -7.36
N MET A 62 11.27 7.32 -8.16
CA MET A 62 9.93 7.05 -7.64
C MET A 62 9.93 5.80 -6.75
N GLY A 63 10.40 4.67 -7.26
CA GLY A 63 10.43 3.40 -6.53
C GLY A 63 11.35 3.44 -5.31
N PHE A 64 12.49 4.12 -5.41
CA PHE A 64 13.49 4.18 -4.36
C PHE A 64 13.12 5.12 -3.21
N VAL A 65 12.46 6.25 -3.49
CA VAL A 65 12.22 7.32 -2.50
C VAL A 65 10.75 7.45 -2.08
N PHE A 66 9.80 7.27 -3.01
CA PHE A 66 8.41 7.66 -2.79
C PHE A 66 7.48 6.47 -2.58
N GLU A 67 7.68 5.40 -3.34
CA GLU A 67 6.86 4.18 -3.26
C GLU A 67 6.89 3.60 -1.85
N GLY A 68 5.70 3.24 -1.35
CA GLY A 68 5.50 2.77 0.01
C GLY A 68 5.63 3.84 1.11
N ALA A 69 6.75 4.57 1.16
CA ALA A 69 7.14 5.43 2.29
C ALA A 69 6.14 6.56 2.56
N MET A 70 5.72 7.26 1.50
CA MET A 70 4.79 8.38 1.62
C MET A 70 3.40 7.92 2.08
N ARG A 71 2.95 6.74 1.62
CA ARG A 71 1.70 6.11 2.06
C ARG A 71 1.81 5.61 3.51
N ALA A 72 2.92 5.00 3.90
CA ALA A 72 3.17 4.56 5.28
C ALA A 72 3.15 5.76 6.25
N LEU A 73 3.82 6.85 5.90
CA LEU A 73 3.82 8.10 6.65
C LEU A 73 2.41 8.68 6.77
N PHE A 74 1.66 8.75 5.67
CA PHE A 74 0.28 9.24 5.68
C PHE A 74 -0.63 8.37 6.56
N SER A 75 -0.52 7.03 6.47
CA SER A 75 -1.22 6.07 7.34
C SER A 75 -0.91 6.32 8.82
N MET A 76 0.36 6.51 9.19
CA MET A 76 0.76 6.82 10.57
C MET A 76 0.14 8.13 11.07
N LEU A 77 0.11 9.17 10.25
CA LEU A 77 -0.49 10.47 10.59
C LEU A 77 -2.01 10.41 10.66
N PHE A 78 -2.65 9.50 9.92
CA PHE A 78 -4.08 9.21 10.04
C PHE A 78 -4.38 8.56 11.40
N GLY A 79 -3.63 7.51 11.78
CA GLY A 79 -3.75 6.86 13.09
C GLY A 79 -3.52 7.85 14.25
N THR A 80 -2.54 8.73 14.09
CA THR A 80 -2.32 9.87 15.01
C THR A 80 -3.57 10.73 15.15
N GLY A 81 -4.25 11.04 14.04
CA GLY A 81 -5.52 11.77 14.05
C GLY A 81 -6.62 11.08 14.85
N ILE A 82 -6.71 9.74 14.80
CA ILE A 82 -7.65 8.96 15.61
C ILE A 82 -7.33 9.12 17.11
N ALA A 83 -6.06 8.96 17.49
CA ALA A 83 -5.63 9.12 18.89
C ALA A 83 -5.86 10.55 19.41
N MET A 84 -5.57 11.57 18.60
CA MET A 84 -5.83 12.98 18.93
C MET A 84 -7.34 13.25 19.09
N LEU A 85 -8.17 12.73 18.19
CA LEU A 85 -9.63 12.91 18.27
C LEU A 85 -10.17 12.28 19.55
N ALA A 86 -9.73 11.06 19.88
CA ALA A 86 -10.10 10.39 21.13
C ALA A 86 -9.65 11.17 22.37
N ALA A 87 -8.44 11.76 22.36
CA ALA A 87 -7.93 12.57 23.46
C ALA A 87 -8.68 13.90 23.63
N SER A 88 -9.23 14.47 22.55
CA SER A 88 -9.97 15.74 22.58
C SER A 88 -11.34 15.68 23.28
N GLY A 89 -11.74 14.52 23.81
CA GLY A 89 -13.04 14.33 24.47
C GLY A 89 -14.25 14.36 23.53
N LYS A 90 -14.04 14.51 22.22
CA LYS A 90 -15.09 14.42 21.21
C LYS A 90 -15.66 12.99 21.21
N GLY A 91 -16.98 12.88 21.30
CA GLY A 91 -17.66 11.58 21.42
C GLY A 91 -17.42 10.66 20.21
N ALA A 92 -17.58 9.35 20.43
CA ALA A 92 -17.40 8.32 19.40
C ALA A 92 -18.23 8.57 18.13
N GLY A 93 -19.41 9.20 18.26
CA GLY A 93 -20.26 9.56 17.13
C GLY A 93 -19.57 10.48 16.12
N VAL A 94 -18.70 11.39 16.56
CA VAL A 94 -17.93 12.26 15.65
C VAL A 94 -16.92 11.44 14.85
N HIS A 95 -16.24 10.50 15.49
CA HIS A 95 -15.30 9.59 14.83
C HIS A 95 -16.00 8.75 13.76
N TYR A 96 -17.03 7.99 14.14
CA TYR A 96 -17.73 7.12 13.20
C TYR A 96 -18.43 7.88 12.08
N ARG A 97 -18.97 9.08 12.34
CA ARG A 97 -19.49 9.95 11.27
C ARG A 97 -18.41 10.34 10.27
N ARG A 98 -17.22 10.72 10.74
CA ARG A 98 -16.07 11.03 9.86
C ARG A 98 -15.64 9.80 9.05
N GLN A 99 -15.59 8.63 9.67
CA GLN A 99 -15.25 7.38 8.96
C GLN A 99 -16.31 6.99 7.93
N LEU A 100 -17.60 7.17 8.22
CA LEU A 100 -18.68 6.90 7.26
C LEU A 100 -18.65 7.86 6.07
N LEU A 101 -18.35 9.15 6.31
CA LEU A 101 -18.14 10.11 5.24
C LEU A 101 -16.91 9.75 4.40
N LEU A 102 -15.81 9.37 5.05
CA LEU A 102 -14.59 8.91 4.38
C LEU A 102 -14.85 7.68 3.52
N LEU A 103 -15.63 6.71 4.04
CA LEU A 103 -16.05 5.52 3.30
C LEU A 103 -16.89 5.90 2.08
N GLY A 104 -17.85 6.81 2.24
CA GLY A 104 -18.67 7.31 1.13
C GLY A 104 -17.84 8.00 0.05
N PHE A 105 -16.89 8.84 0.43
CA PHE A 105 -15.96 9.47 -0.51
C PHE A 105 -15.06 8.45 -1.19
N GLY A 106 -14.54 7.46 -0.46
CA GLY A 106 -13.73 6.39 -1.05
C GLY A 106 -14.49 5.52 -2.04
N LEU A 107 -15.76 5.22 -1.79
CA LEU A 107 -16.59 4.47 -2.76
C LEU A 107 -16.87 5.30 -4.02
N ILE A 108 -17.09 6.61 -3.88
CA ILE A 108 -17.24 7.51 -5.03
C ILE A 108 -15.92 7.60 -5.79
N ASP A 109 -14.80 7.77 -5.09
CA ASP A 109 -13.47 7.83 -5.68
C ASP A 109 -13.13 6.56 -6.45
N ALA A 110 -13.32 5.40 -5.82
CA ALA A 110 -13.00 4.12 -6.39
C ALA A 110 -13.88 3.78 -7.61
N PHE A 111 -15.20 3.91 -7.48
CA PHE A 111 -16.12 3.47 -8.53
C PHE A 111 -16.48 4.59 -9.51
N VAL A 112 -16.83 5.78 -9.04
CA VAL A 112 -17.36 6.86 -9.89
C VAL A 112 -16.23 7.69 -10.51
N LEU A 113 -15.15 7.94 -9.76
CA LEU A 113 -13.98 8.69 -10.27
C LEU A 113 -12.94 7.80 -10.95
N LEU A 114 -13.25 6.50 -11.11
CA LEU A 114 -12.47 5.53 -11.88
C LEU A 114 -11.06 5.27 -11.32
N TRP A 115 -10.89 5.33 -9.99
CA TRP A 115 -9.58 5.16 -9.34
C TRP A 115 -9.46 3.82 -8.61
N ALA A 116 -8.77 2.85 -9.19
CA ALA A 116 -8.58 1.53 -8.57
C ALA A 116 -7.68 1.56 -7.31
N GLY A 117 -6.79 2.55 -7.19
CA GLY A 117 -5.84 2.70 -6.08
C GLY A 117 -6.38 3.43 -4.84
N ASP A 118 -7.69 3.45 -4.60
CA ASP A 118 -8.29 4.20 -3.49
C ASP A 118 -7.76 3.73 -2.13
N ILE A 119 -7.33 4.69 -1.30
CA ILE A 119 -6.90 4.44 0.09
C ILE A 119 -7.97 4.81 1.11
N LEU A 120 -9.03 5.51 0.71
CA LEU A 120 -10.02 6.04 1.64
C LEU A 120 -10.91 4.94 2.22
N VAL A 121 -11.34 3.97 1.40
CA VAL A 121 -12.08 2.78 1.87
C VAL A 121 -11.29 1.99 2.91
N PRO A 122 -10.04 1.51 2.65
CA PRO A 122 -9.27 0.78 3.66
C PRO A 122 -9.05 1.61 4.92
N TYR A 123 -8.80 2.92 4.80
CA TYR A 123 -8.58 3.80 5.95
C TYR A 123 -9.84 4.02 6.77
N ALA A 124 -11.00 4.14 6.11
CA ALA A 124 -12.28 4.25 6.77
C ALA A 124 -12.54 3.01 7.63
N LEU A 125 -12.41 1.82 7.04
CA LEU A 125 -12.62 0.54 7.71
C LEU A 125 -11.61 0.30 8.84
N ALA A 126 -10.32 0.49 8.58
CA ALA A 126 -9.26 0.39 9.58
C ALA A 126 -9.52 1.35 10.75
N GLY A 127 -9.85 2.62 10.46
CA GLY A 127 -10.11 3.60 11.50
C GLY A 127 -11.39 3.34 12.31
N MET A 128 -12.41 2.69 11.74
CA MET A 128 -13.59 2.24 12.49
C MET A 128 -13.22 1.19 13.54
N VAL A 129 -12.33 0.25 13.18
CA VAL A 129 -11.84 -0.81 14.07
C VAL A 129 -10.85 -0.24 15.11
N LEU A 130 -9.90 0.58 14.67
CA LEU A 130 -8.85 1.12 15.54
C LEU A 130 -9.36 2.10 16.60
N TYR A 131 -10.58 2.62 16.46
CA TYR A 131 -11.21 3.38 17.53
C TYR A 131 -11.37 2.58 18.82
N PHE A 132 -11.49 1.25 18.76
CA PHE A 132 -11.50 0.39 19.94
C PHE A 132 -10.13 0.35 20.66
N ALA A 133 -9.03 0.53 19.91
CA ALA A 133 -7.67 0.60 20.45
C ALA A 133 -7.29 1.99 20.99
N ARG A 134 -8.19 2.99 20.93
CA ARG A 134 -7.89 4.39 21.33
C ARG A 134 -7.34 4.56 22.75
N ASN A 135 -7.74 3.69 23.68
CA ASN A 135 -7.32 3.75 25.09
C ASN A 135 -6.18 2.78 25.41
N TRP A 136 -5.65 2.03 24.43
CA TRP A 136 -4.56 1.10 24.67
C TRP A 136 -3.27 1.83 25.07
N ARG A 137 -2.46 1.17 25.90
CA ARG A 137 -1.16 1.71 26.30
C ARG A 137 -0.21 1.75 25.09
N PRO A 138 0.75 2.69 25.03
CA PRO A 138 1.69 2.78 23.90
C PRO A 138 2.41 1.46 23.59
N ARG A 139 2.86 0.75 24.63
CA ARG A 139 3.50 -0.57 24.47
C ARG A 139 2.60 -1.58 23.76
N THR A 140 1.30 -1.61 24.09
CA THR A 140 0.33 -2.51 23.45
C THR A 140 0.14 -2.15 21.98
N LEU A 141 0.13 -0.86 21.64
CA LEU A 141 0.02 -0.40 20.25
C LEU A 141 1.26 -0.79 19.43
N PHE A 142 2.47 -0.64 19.98
CA PHE A 142 3.70 -1.09 19.32
C PHE A 142 3.72 -2.60 19.08
N VAL A 143 3.33 -3.40 20.10
CA VAL A 143 3.27 -4.87 19.96
C VAL A 143 2.22 -5.28 18.93
N ALA A 144 1.03 -4.66 18.96
CA ALA A 144 -0.01 -4.93 17.98
C ALA A 144 0.44 -4.57 16.55
N ALA A 145 1.06 -3.40 16.36
CA ALA A 145 1.63 -3.02 15.06
C ALA A 145 2.67 -4.05 14.59
N GLY A 146 3.59 -4.47 15.47
CA GLY A 146 4.60 -5.48 15.16
C GLY A 146 4.00 -6.84 14.77
N ILE A 147 2.94 -7.30 15.45
CA ILE A 147 2.23 -8.54 15.09
C ILE A 147 1.62 -8.43 13.69
N VAL A 148 1.00 -7.29 13.37
CA VAL A 148 0.39 -7.09 12.04
C VAL A 148 1.47 -6.99 10.94
N PHE A 149 2.61 -6.34 11.20
CA PHE A 149 3.74 -6.36 10.28
C PHE A 149 4.30 -7.77 10.05
N VAL A 150 4.42 -8.59 11.09
CA VAL A 150 4.83 -10.00 10.94
C VAL A 150 3.81 -10.76 10.07
N TYR A 151 2.51 -10.54 10.28
CA TYR A 151 1.47 -11.11 9.43
C TYR A 151 1.63 -10.69 7.96
N LEU A 152 1.86 -9.40 7.69
CA LEU A 152 2.07 -8.89 6.34
C LEU A 152 3.30 -9.51 5.67
N VAL A 153 4.42 -9.62 6.38
CA VAL A 153 5.64 -10.29 5.89
C VAL A 153 5.34 -11.75 5.52
N LEU A 154 4.56 -12.46 6.33
CA LEU A 154 4.15 -13.83 6.02
C LEU A 154 3.23 -13.89 4.79
N CYS A 155 2.28 -12.97 4.67
CA CYS A 155 1.40 -12.89 3.50
C CYS A 155 2.18 -12.58 2.22
N TYR A 156 3.00 -11.54 2.21
CA TYR A 156 3.85 -11.20 1.07
C TYR A 156 4.85 -12.31 0.74
N GLY A 157 5.47 -12.92 1.75
CA GLY A 157 6.36 -14.08 1.56
C GLY A 157 5.65 -15.29 0.97
N SER A 158 4.41 -15.57 1.41
CA SER A 158 3.59 -16.65 0.85
C SER A 158 3.19 -16.38 -0.60
N PHE A 159 2.85 -15.13 -0.93
CA PHE A 159 2.52 -14.73 -2.29
C PHE A 159 3.75 -14.77 -3.21
N TYR A 160 4.90 -14.30 -2.75
CA TYR A 160 6.19 -14.46 -3.44
C TYR A 160 6.49 -15.93 -3.73
N ALA A 161 6.42 -16.79 -2.71
CA ALA A 161 6.69 -18.22 -2.87
C ALA A 161 5.71 -18.89 -3.84
N MET A 162 4.43 -18.51 -3.79
CA MET A 162 3.41 -18.95 -4.74
C MET A 162 3.80 -18.54 -6.17
N LEU A 163 4.19 -17.27 -6.35
CA LEU A 163 4.62 -16.74 -7.65
C LEU A 163 5.90 -17.41 -8.16
N THR A 164 6.79 -17.94 -7.32
CA THR A 164 7.99 -18.64 -7.80
C THR A 164 7.78 -20.14 -8.03
N ILE A 165 7.05 -20.81 -7.13
CA ILE A 165 6.96 -22.29 -7.10
C ILE A 165 5.90 -22.82 -8.06
N VAL A 166 4.73 -22.18 -8.09
CA VAL A 166 3.59 -22.65 -8.90
C VAL A 166 3.89 -22.66 -10.40
N PRO A 167 4.47 -21.60 -11.00
CA PRO A 167 4.85 -21.63 -12.42
C PRO A 167 5.89 -22.69 -12.75
N GLU A 168 6.90 -22.90 -11.90
CA GLU A 168 7.89 -23.96 -12.10
C GLU A 168 7.22 -25.35 -12.17
N GLN A 169 6.29 -25.61 -11.26
CA GLN A 169 5.51 -26.85 -11.24
C GLN A 169 4.58 -26.95 -12.45
N ALA A 170 3.85 -25.89 -12.79
CA ALA A 170 2.95 -25.85 -13.93
C ALA A 170 3.70 -26.10 -15.24
N ASN A 171 4.87 -25.49 -15.43
CA ASN A 171 5.73 -25.71 -16.59
C ASN A 171 6.23 -27.15 -16.66
N ALA A 172 6.64 -27.75 -15.53
CA ALA A 172 7.05 -29.15 -15.49
C ALA A 172 5.90 -30.11 -15.86
N VAL A 173 4.67 -29.83 -15.41
CA VAL A 173 3.47 -30.58 -15.79
C VAL A 173 3.16 -30.41 -17.27
N GLN A 174 3.28 -29.18 -17.80
CA GLN A 174 3.06 -28.88 -19.21
C GLN A 174 4.02 -29.67 -20.11
N VAL A 175 5.32 -29.70 -19.78
CA VAL A 175 6.32 -30.48 -20.53
C VAL A 175 5.99 -31.97 -20.56
N ARG A 176 5.53 -32.53 -19.43
CA ARG A 176 5.11 -33.94 -19.34
C ARG A 176 3.87 -34.23 -20.18
N LEU A 177 2.88 -33.32 -20.16
CA LEU A 177 1.70 -33.40 -21.03
C LEU A 177 2.08 -33.35 -22.51
N ASP A 178 2.98 -32.46 -22.89
CA ASP A 178 3.45 -32.31 -24.29
C ASP A 178 4.26 -33.53 -24.76
N ALA A 179 4.92 -34.24 -23.82
CA ALA A 179 5.56 -35.54 -24.06
C ALA A 179 4.56 -36.71 -24.17
N GLY A 180 3.26 -36.45 -24.00
CA GLY A 180 2.21 -37.47 -24.06
C GLY A 180 2.03 -38.29 -22.78
N GLU A 181 2.61 -37.85 -21.66
CA GLU A 181 2.42 -38.52 -20.37
C GLU A 181 1.02 -38.27 -19.80
N THR A 182 0.47 -39.27 -19.12
CA THR A 182 -0.73 -39.09 -18.30
C THR A 182 -0.35 -38.43 -16.99
N VAL A 183 -0.77 -37.18 -16.79
CA VAL A 183 -0.58 -36.44 -15.53
C VAL A 183 -1.74 -36.69 -14.55
N SER A 184 -1.44 -36.57 -13.26
CA SER A 184 -2.43 -36.74 -12.18
C SER A 184 -3.52 -35.66 -12.22
N VAL A 185 -4.55 -35.81 -11.38
CA VAL A 185 -5.61 -34.80 -11.24
C VAL A 185 -5.04 -33.56 -10.54
N GLU A 186 -4.16 -33.76 -9.57
CA GLU A 186 -3.47 -32.70 -8.83
C GLU A 186 -2.55 -31.89 -9.75
N ASP A 187 -1.75 -32.56 -10.60
CA ASP A 187 -0.88 -31.91 -11.58
C ASP A 187 -1.69 -31.03 -12.55
N ARG A 188 -2.84 -31.55 -13.00
CA ARG A 188 -3.78 -30.79 -13.85
C ARG A 188 -4.34 -29.56 -13.14
N ALA A 189 -4.73 -29.69 -11.88
CA ALA A 189 -5.25 -28.57 -11.09
C ALA A 189 -4.20 -27.47 -10.89
N VAL A 190 -2.92 -27.84 -10.65
CA VAL A 190 -1.82 -26.87 -10.55
C VAL A 190 -1.63 -26.12 -11.88
N LEU A 191 -1.63 -26.83 -13.01
CA LEU A 191 -1.50 -26.22 -14.33
C LEU A 191 -2.67 -25.30 -14.67
N GLU A 192 -3.91 -25.74 -14.42
CA GLU A 192 -5.10 -24.92 -14.65
C GLU A 192 -5.12 -23.68 -13.76
N GLY A 193 -4.80 -23.84 -12.47
CA GLY A 193 -4.70 -22.72 -11.54
C GLY A 193 -3.63 -21.71 -11.93
N TRP A 194 -2.46 -22.16 -12.40
CA TRP A 194 -1.43 -21.25 -12.92
C TRP A 194 -1.92 -20.50 -14.15
N ARG A 195 -2.53 -21.17 -15.13
CA ARG A 195 -3.04 -20.51 -16.36
C ARG A 195 -4.08 -19.43 -16.07
N GLU A 196 -4.94 -19.64 -15.07
CA GLU A 196 -5.91 -18.62 -14.64
C GLU A 196 -5.22 -17.38 -14.03
N LEU A 197 -4.11 -17.59 -13.31
CA LEU A 197 -3.35 -16.52 -12.67
C LEU A 197 -2.39 -15.82 -13.63
N GLU A 198 -1.71 -16.56 -14.50
CA GLU A 198 -0.74 -16.07 -15.49
C GLU A 198 -1.34 -14.98 -16.37
N VAL A 199 -2.58 -15.17 -16.82
CA VAL A 199 -3.37 -14.16 -17.56
C VAL A 199 -3.56 -12.87 -16.77
N ASN A 200 -3.46 -12.89 -15.45
CA ASN A 200 -3.57 -11.71 -14.59
C ASN A 200 -2.24 -11.26 -13.97
N VAL A 201 -1.13 -11.97 -14.22
CA VAL A 201 0.19 -11.67 -13.67
C VAL A 201 1.14 -11.16 -14.74
N GLU A 202 1.23 -11.81 -15.91
CA GLU A 202 2.16 -11.38 -16.96
C GLU A 202 1.59 -10.20 -17.77
N PRO A 203 2.40 -9.18 -18.12
CA PRO A 203 2.02 -8.10 -19.02
C PRO A 203 1.97 -8.58 -20.47
N THR A 204 0.95 -9.38 -20.80
CA THR A 204 0.70 -9.73 -22.21
C THR A 204 0.25 -8.49 -23.00
N PRO A 205 0.64 -8.34 -24.27
CA PRO A 205 0.22 -7.20 -25.10
C PRO A 205 -1.30 -6.99 -25.13
N ASP A 206 -2.08 -8.08 -25.07
CA ASP A 206 -3.54 -8.03 -25.03
C ASP A 206 -4.08 -7.39 -23.74
N LEU A 207 -3.44 -7.62 -22.59
CA LEU A 207 -3.84 -6.99 -21.31
C LEU A 207 -3.51 -5.51 -21.29
N LEU A 208 -2.32 -5.15 -21.77
CA LEU A 208 -1.90 -3.74 -21.86
C LEU A 208 -2.81 -2.96 -22.81
N GLU A 209 -3.19 -3.56 -23.94
CA GLU A 209 -4.15 -2.95 -24.86
C GLU A 209 -5.55 -2.87 -24.23
N ARG A 210 -5.99 -3.87 -23.46
CA ARG A 210 -7.25 -3.79 -22.70
C ARG A 210 -7.24 -2.66 -21.67
N GLU A 211 -6.16 -2.48 -20.92
CA GLU A 211 -6.01 -1.37 -19.98
C GLU A 211 -6.00 -0.01 -20.71
N ARG A 212 -5.31 0.06 -21.85
CA ARG A 212 -5.29 1.28 -22.67
C ARG A 212 -6.68 1.61 -23.23
N LEU A 213 -7.41 0.62 -23.74
CA LEU A 213 -8.76 0.79 -24.27
C LEU A 213 -9.77 1.13 -23.17
N LYS A 214 -9.56 0.65 -21.93
CA LYS A 214 -10.37 1.04 -20.75
C LYS A 214 -10.40 2.56 -20.59
N PHE A 215 -9.28 3.26 -20.82
CA PHE A 215 -9.19 4.72 -20.66
C PHE A 215 -9.43 5.52 -21.95
N GLN A 216 -9.52 4.85 -23.11
CA GLN A 216 -9.85 5.48 -24.41
C GLN A 216 -11.32 5.30 -24.84
N GLY A 217 -12.07 4.47 -24.12
CA GLY A 217 -13.50 4.20 -24.37
C GLY A 217 -14.44 5.30 -23.84
N THR A 218 -15.75 5.00 -23.88
CA THR A 218 -16.75 5.86 -23.22
C THR A 218 -16.67 5.72 -21.71
N TYR A 219 -17.09 6.76 -20.98
CA TYR A 219 -17.14 6.72 -19.50
C TYR A 219 -17.82 5.46 -18.94
N TRP A 220 -18.90 5.00 -19.57
CA TRP A 220 -19.64 3.80 -19.10
C TRP A 220 -18.86 2.50 -19.29
N GLN A 221 -18.05 2.39 -20.35
CA GLN A 221 -17.17 1.25 -20.57
C GLN A 221 -16.02 1.26 -19.55
N SER A 222 -15.41 2.43 -19.34
CA SER A 222 -14.38 2.63 -18.33
C SER A 222 -14.90 2.34 -16.93
N LEU A 223 -16.13 2.76 -16.62
CA LEU A 223 -16.81 2.49 -15.36
C LEU A 223 -16.98 1.00 -15.10
N GLY A 224 -17.48 0.25 -16.10
CA GLY A 224 -17.67 -1.20 -15.98
C GLY A 224 -16.34 -1.94 -15.78
N ALA A 225 -15.33 -1.62 -16.57
CA ALA A 225 -14.00 -2.22 -16.47
C ALA A 225 -13.30 -1.87 -15.15
N ASN A 226 -13.39 -0.59 -14.73
CA ASN A 226 -12.81 -0.14 -13.47
C ASN A 226 -13.51 -0.77 -12.26
N ALA A 227 -14.84 -0.88 -12.29
CA ALA A 227 -15.58 -1.52 -11.21
C ALA A 227 -15.14 -2.98 -11.01
N ALA A 228 -14.89 -3.73 -12.09
CA ALA A 228 -14.39 -5.10 -11.99
C ALA A 228 -13.00 -5.15 -11.32
N GLU A 229 -12.10 -4.24 -11.67
CA GLU A 229 -10.77 -4.13 -11.08
C GLU A 229 -10.82 -3.74 -9.59
N VAL A 230 -11.61 -2.72 -9.24
CA VAL A 230 -11.83 -2.30 -7.84
C VAL A 230 -12.42 -3.45 -7.02
N ILE A 231 -13.40 -4.18 -7.56
CA ILE A 231 -13.97 -5.35 -6.89
C ILE A 231 -12.90 -6.42 -6.69
N GLY A 232 -12.08 -6.69 -7.70
CA GLY A 232 -10.94 -7.61 -7.60
C GLY A 232 -10.00 -7.22 -6.46
N LEU A 233 -9.57 -5.96 -6.41
CA LEU A 233 -8.73 -5.44 -5.33
C LEU A 233 -9.42 -5.54 -3.96
N TYR A 234 -10.70 -5.23 -3.86
CA TYR A 234 -11.44 -5.30 -2.59
C TYR A 234 -11.73 -6.71 -2.10
N VAL A 235 -11.87 -7.68 -3.02
CA VAL A 235 -12.11 -9.08 -2.65
C VAL A 235 -10.80 -9.82 -2.36
N PHE A 236 -9.76 -9.58 -3.17
CA PHE A 236 -8.52 -10.38 -3.12
C PHE A 236 -7.35 -9.68 -2.44
N ALA A 237 -7.23 -8.35 -2.53
CA ALA A 237 -6.08 -7.64 -1.95
C ALA A 237 -6.41 -6.98 -0.60
N LEU A 238 -7.59 -6.38 -0.47
CA LEU A 238 -8.00 -5.64 0.71
C LEU A 238 -8.00 -6.48 2.00
N PRO A 239 -8.66 -7.66 2.07
CA PRO A 239 -8.74 -8.42 3.32
C PRO A 239 -7.44 -9.13 3.72
N TYR A 240 -6.45 -9.23 2.81
CA TYR A 240 -5.20 -9.94 3.06
C TYR A 240 -4.00 -9.00 3.20
N PHE A 241 -4.00 -7.86 2.52
CA PHE A 241 -2.86 -6.95 2.47
C PHE A 241 -3.25 -5.51 2.85
N ILE A 242 -4.13 -4.85 2.07
CA ILE A 242 -4.28 -3.38 2.10
C ILE A 242 -4.84 -2.90 3.46
N ILE A 243 -5.84 -3.58 4.02
CA ILE A 243 -6.41 -3.14 5.31
C ILE A 243 -5.42 -3.34 6.46
N TRP A 244 -4.63 -4.41 6.40
CA TRP A 244 -3.65 -4.75 7.43
C TRP A 244 -2.44 -3.83 7.38
N ASP A 245 -2.01 -3.42 6.18
CA ASP A 245 -1.04 -2.34 5.98
C ASP A 245 -1.49 -1.05 6.67
N ALA A 246 -2.71 -0.60 6.36
CA ALA A 246 -3.29 0.57 6.98
C ALA A 246 -3.36 0.44 8.51
N ILE A 247 -3.81 -0.72 9.02
CA ILE A 247 -3.89 -1.00 10.46
C ILE A 247 -2.51 -0.94 11.13
N ALA A 248 -1.50 -1.59 10.56
CA ALA A 248 -0.14 -1.65 11.12
C ALA A 248 0.45 -0.24 11.25
N CYS A 249 0.41 0.53 10.17
CA CYS A 249 0.91 1.89 10.15
C CYS A 249 0.10 2.82 11.07
N MET A 250 -1.24 2.72 11.07
CA MET A 250 -2.08 3.55 11.96
C MET A 250 -1.83 3.23 13.44
N LEU A 251 -1.66 1.95 13.82
CA LEU A 251 -1.30 1.56 15.18
C LEU A 251 0.05 2.12 15.59
N LEU A 252 1.05 2.05 14.69
CA LEU A 252 2.37 2.64 14.90
C LEU A 252 2.26 4.15 15.11
N GLY A 253 1.49 4.84 14.27
CA GLY A 253 1.21 6.28 14.41
C GLY A 253 0.54 6.64 15.75
N MET A 254 -0.48 5.87 16.16
CA MET A 254 -1.10 6.04 17.48
C MET A 254 -0.10 5.86 18.62
N ALA A 255 0.82 4.90 18.50
CA ALA A 255 1.87 4.65 19.49
C ALA A 255 2.87 5.81 19.57
N LEU A 256 3.40 6.24 18.41
CA LEU A 256 4.35 7.34 18.27
C LEU A 256 3.78 8.68 18.78
N TYR A 257 2.50 8.93 18.53
CA TYR A 257 1.80 10.08 19.10
C TYR A 257 1.79 10.03 20.63
N LYS A 258 1.40 8.90 21.22
CA LYS A 258 1.26 8.78 22.68
C LYS A 258 2.57 8.82 23.45
N VAL A 259 3.69 8.45 22.82
CA VAL A 259 5.03 8.60 23.43
C VAL A 259 5.65 9.99 23.20
N GLY A 260 4.94 10.87 22.48
CA GLY A 260 5.38 12.24 22.22
C GLY A 260 6.38 12.38 21.07
N PHE A 261 6.61 11.32 20.28
CA PHE A 261 7.56 11.38 19.15
C PHE A 261 7.04 12.30 18.04
N LEU A 262 5.77 12.17 17.65
CA LEU A 262 5.15 13.01 16.63
C LEU A 262 4.78 14.42 17.11
N THR A 263 4.85 14.67 18.42
CA THR A 263 4.54 15.98 19.02
C THR A 263 5.79 16.78 19.36
N GLY A 264 6.98 16.31 19.00
CA GLY A 264 8.24 17.03 19.24
C GLY A 264 8.77 16.94 20.68
N GLN A 265 8.23 16.05 21.51
CA GLN A 265 8.54 15.99 22.95
C GLN A 265 9.74 15.09 23.28
N CYS A 266 10.28 14.36 22.30
CA CYS A 266 11.42 13.49 22.50
C CYS A 266 12.77 14.23 22.45
N SER A 267 13.83 13.60 22.98
CA SER A 267 15.18 14.15 22.89
C SER A 267 15.67 14.25 21.43
N GLN A 268 16.47 15.28 21.11
CA GLN A 268 17.08 15.44 19.79
C GLN A 268 17.90 14.20 19.36
N ARG A 269 18.61 13.58 20.31
CA ARG A 269 19.36 12.35 20.07
C ARG A 269 18.48 11.21 19.57
N LEU A 270 17.25 11.10 20.07
CA LEU A 270 16.31 10.09 19.60
C LEU A 270 15.92 10.35 18.15
N TYR A 271 15.55 11.58 17.80
CA TYR A 271 15.22 11.94 16.41
C TYR A 271 16.39 11.68 15.44
N VAL A 272 17.60 12.11 15.79
CA VAL A 272 18.80 11.90 14.95
C VAL A 272 19.11 10.42 14.80
N THR A 273 19.08 9.64 15.90
CA THR A 273 19.31 8.20 15.84
C THR A 273 18.25 7.51 14.99
N THR A 274 16.97 7.84 15.19
CA THR A 274 15.86 7.26 14.40
C THR A 274 16.01 7.61 12.92
N ALA A 275 16.38 8.84 12.57
CA ALA A 275 16.60 9.24 11.18
C ALA A 275 17.77 8.49 10.54
N ILE A 276 18.92 8.39 11.23
CA ILE A 276 20.11 7.69 10.70
C ILE A 276 19.81 6.19 10.50
N VAL A 277 19.22 5.55 11.52
CA VAL A 277 18.89 4.12 11.45
C VAL A 277 17.78 3.87 10.43
N GLY A 278 16.75 4.72 10.44
CA GLY A 278 15.62 4.65 9.53
C GLY A 278 16.05 4.77 8.07
N PHE A 279 16.66 5.90 7.69
CA PHE A 279 17.16 6.07 6.32
C PHE A 279 18.23 5.04 5.96
N GLY A 280 19.10 4.66 6.89
CA GLY A 280 20.11 3.62 6.66
C GLY A 280 19.49 2.28 6.27
N VAL A 281 18.48 1.82 7.01
CA VAL A 281 17.75 0.58 6.70
C VAL A 281 16.88 0.75 5.46
N GLY A 282 16.07 1.81 5.40
CA GLY A 282 15.10 2.05 4.33
C GLY A 282 15.77 2.17 2.96
N LEU A 283 16.80 3.02 2.83
CA LEU A 283 17.53 3.19 1.56
C LEU A 283 18.27 1.92 1.15
N THR A 284 18.79 1.14 2.12
CA THR A 284 19.46 -0.12 1.80
C THR A 284 18.47 -1.16 1.28
N VAL A 285 17.32 -1.31 1.93
CA VAL A 285 16.27 -2.24 1.51
C VAL A 285 15.70 -1.84 0.16
N ASN A 286 15.31 -0.58 -0.01
CA ASN A 286 14.77 -0.09 -1.29
C ASN A 286 15.80 -0.21 -2.41
N GLY A 287 17.08 0.06 -2.13
CA GLY A 287 18.16 -0.12 -3.08
C GLY A 287 18.36 -1.56 -3.49
N PHE A 288 18.27 -2.49 -2.53
CA PHE A 288 18.30 -3.93 -2.80
C PHE A 288 17.12 -4.36 -3.67
N GLU A 289 15.89 -3.93 -3.36
CA GLU A 289 14.70 -4.28 -4.15
C GLU A 289 14.80 -3.76 -5.60
N MET A 290 15.24 -2.52 -5.78
CA MET A 290 15.48 -1.96 -7.11
C MET A 290 16.59 -2.70 -7.86
N ALA A 291 17.67 -3.07 -7.16
CA ALA A 291 18.75 -3.86 -7.75
C ALA A 291 18.27 -5.25 -8.17
N MET A 292 17.40 -5.89 -7.37
CA MET A 292 16.82 -7.19 -7.69
C MET A 292 15.93 -7.11 -8.93
N LYS A 293 15.04 -6.11 -9.02
CA LYS A 293 14.23 -5.87 -10.24
C LYS A 293 15.08 -5.77 -11.49
N ILE A 294 16.21 -5.05 -11.43
CA ILE A 294 17.11 -4.88 -12.58
C ILE A 294 17.87 -6.19 -12.86
N ALA A 295 18.37 -6.87 -11.83
CA ALA A 295 19.17 -8.08 -11.97
C ALA A 295 18.37 -9.27 -12.52
N THR A 296 17.07 -9.31 -12.28
CA THR A 296 16.15 -10.35 -12.78
C THR A 296 15.45 -9.96 -14.08
N ASP A 297 15.87 -8.87 -14.73
CA ASP A 297 15.21 -8.32 -15.92
C ASP A 297 13.70 -8.13 -15.73
N TYR A 298 13.34 -7.57 -14.58
CA TYR A 298 11.96 -7.25 -14.20
C TYR A 298 11.03 -8.46 -14.11
N ALA A 299 11.56 -9.61 -13.66
CA ALA A 299 10.76 -10.79 -13.38
C ALA A 299 9.52 -10.47 -12.53
N TYR A 300 8.37 -11.06 -12.89
CA TYR A 300 7.06 -10.65 -12.37
C TYR A 300 6.94 -10.77 -10.84
N GLU A 301 7.66 -11.69 -10.20
CA GLU A 301 7.70 -11.83 -8.74
C GLU A 301 8.39 -10.65 -8.03
N TRP A 302 9.11 -9.79 -8.75
CA TRP A 302 9.71 -8.56 -8.22
C TRP A 302 8.95 -7.29 -8.62
N VAL A 303 8.16 -7.33 -9.70
CA VAL A 303 7.43 -6.16 -10.22
C VAL A 303 5.90 -6.23 -10.07
N SER A 304 5.36 -7.29 -9.45
CA SER A 304 3.91 -7.42 -9.18
C SER A 304 3.40 -6.58 -7.99
N GLY A 305 4.27 -5.81 -7.32
CA GLY A 305 3.94 -4.89 -6.22
C GLY A 305 3.61 -5.55 -4.88
N ALA A 306 2.80 -6.61 -4.88
CA ALA A 306 2.35 -7.35 -3.69
C ALA A 306 3.25 -8.53 -3.31
N SER A 307 4.40 -8.68 -3.95
CA SER A 307 5.24 -9.88 -3.90
C SER A 307 6.55 -9.67 -3.16
N VAL A 308 6.93 -8.44 -2.82
CA VAL A 308 8.24 -8.18 -2.23
C VAL A 308 8.14 -8.21 -0.70
N PRO A 309 8.66 -9.24 -0.01
CA PRO A 309 8.45 -9.41 1.44
C PRO A 309 9.19 -8.36 2.29
N THR A 310 10.18 -7.70 1.70
CA THR A 310 10.98 -6.65 2.35
C THR A 310 10.36 -5.26 2.27
N ASN A 311 9.28 -5.08 1.50
CA ASN A 311 8.66 -3.79 1.21
C ASN A 311 8.28 -3.04 2.50
N ASP A 312 7.69 -3.74 3.47
CA ASP A 312 7.31 -3.17 4.78
C ASP A 312 8.49 -2.59 5.55
N LEU A 313 9.64 -3.26 5.49
CA LEU A 313 10.84 -2.83 6.19
C LEU A 313 11.44 -1.60 5.53
N GLY A 314 11.49 -1.57 4.19
CA GLY A 314 11.97 -0.43 3.42
C GLY A 314 11.14 0.83 3.66
N ARG A 315 9.82 0.73 3.51
CA ARG A 315 8.89 1.86 3.54
C ARG A 315 8.61 2.44 4.93
N VAL A 316 8.64 1.63 6.00
CA VAL A 316 8.40 2.13 7.36
C VAL A 316 9.66 2.79 7.94
N CYS A 317 10.83 2.39 7.46
CA CYS A 317 12.10 2.93 7.91
C CYS A 317 12.46 4.26 7.24
N MET A 318 12.04 4.51 5.99
CA MET A 318 12.17 5.82 5.32
C MET A 318 11.17 6.84 5.82
#